data_AF-A0A7H8KRL3-F1
#
_entry.id   AF-A0A7H8KRL3-F1
#
_cell.length_a   1.000
_cell.length_b   1.000
_cell.length_c   1.000
_cell.angle_alpha   90.00
_cell.angle_beta   90.00
_cell.angle_gamma   90.00
#
_symmetry.space_group_name_H-M   'P 1'
#
loop_
_entity.id
_entity.type
_entity.pdbx_description
1 polymer ?
#
loop_
_entity_poly.entity_id
_entity_poly.type
_entity_poly.pdbx_seq_one_letter_code
_entity_poly.pdbx_strand_id
1 'polypeptide(L)'
;MLEHQIELLAQLLEEFGALRFPPDWYDREPQGESLATTLAGCTVATLDGPLDARHREHLRRRRALLAELLPAVAADTYATGYFVALYRMAVLAEEVDDRRAQVA
;
A
#
# COMPACT_ATOMS: atom_id res chain seq x y z
N MET A 1 -5.89 9.53 -18.22
CA MET A 1 -5.56 8.17 -17.69
C MET A 1 -4.91 8.24 -16.32
N LEU A 2 -3.95 9.16 -16.09
CA LEU A 2 -3.36 9.39 -14.77
C LEU A 2 -4.39 9.93 -13.74
N GLU A 3 -5.24 10.90 -14.12
CA GLU A 3 -6.30 11.44 -13.24
C GLU A 3 -7.23 10.35 -12.71
N HIS A 4 -7.71 9.45 -13.58
CA HIS A 4 -8.55 8.33 -13.16
C HIS A 4 -7.83 7.37 -12.19
N GLN A 5 -6.52 7.14 -12.36
CA GLN A 5 -5.76 6.34 -11.40
C GLN A 5 -5.55 7.06 -10.07
N ILE A 6 -5.42 8.39 -10.07
CA ILE A 6 -5.36 9.19 -8.85
C ILE A 6 -6.69 9.10 -8.09
N GLU A 7 -7.82 9.21 -8.79
CA GLU A 7 -9.16 9.02 -8.21
C GLU A 7 -9.32 7.62 -7.61
N LEU A 8 -8.95 6.58 -8.36
CA LEU A 8 -8.99 5.20 -7.89
C LEU A 8 -8.07 4.98 -6.68
N LEU A 9 -6.88 5.57 -6.66
CA LEU A 9 -5.94 5.47 -5.54
C LEU A 9 -6.51 6.14 -4.29
N ALA A 10 -7.17 7.29 -4.44
CA ALA A 10 -7.85 7.97 -3.34
C ALA A 10 -9.00 7.12 -2.78
N GLN A 11 -9.80 6.51 -3.66
CA GLN A 11 -10.88 5.61 -3.25
C GLN A 11 -10.34 4.39 -2.49
N LEU A 12 -9.27 3.75 -2.98
CA LEU A 12 -8.66 2.61 -2.30
C LEU A 12 -8.07 2.99 -0.94
N LEU A 13 -7.52 4.20 -0.80
CA LEU A 13 -7.02 4.70 0.48
C LEU A 13 -8.17 4.88 1.49
N GLU A 14 -9.30 5.44 1.06
CA GLU A 14 -10.49 5.61 1.90
C GLU A 14 -11.07 4.25 2.33
N GLU A 15 -11.25 3.33 1.38
CA GLU A 15 -11.73 1.97 1.65
C GLU A 15 -10.79 1.22 2.61
N PHE A 16 -9.48 1.33 2.41
CA PHE A 16 -8.49 0.72 3.28
C PHE A 16 -8.51 1.33 4.69
N GLY A 17 -8.69 2.65 4.81
CA GLY A 17 -8.79 3.35 6.09
C GLY A 17 -9.97 2.91 6.95
N ALA A 18 -11.01 2.31 6.35
CA ALA A 18 -12.14 1.73 7.07
C ALA A 18 -11.86 0.32 7.63
N LEU A 19 -10.78 -0.35 7.17
CA LEU A 19 -10.41 -1.67 7.64
C LEU A 19 -9.65 -1.60 8.97
N ARG A 20 -9.88 -2.59 9.84
CA ARG A 20 -9.09 -2.75 11.06
C ARG A 20 -7.94 -3.70 10.80
N PHE A 21 -6.80 -3.45 11.45
CA PHE A 21 -5.68 -4.37 11.38
C PHE A 21 -6.08 -5.74 11.94
N PRO A 22 -5.72 -6.87 11.28
CA PRO A 22 -6.08 -8.20 11.76
C PRO A 22 -5.42 -8.50 13.13
N PRO A 23 -6.19 -8.78 14.19
CA PRO A 23 -5.64 -8.86 15.55
C PRO A 23 -4.66 -10.02 15.74
N ASP A 24 -4.88 -11.16 15.07
CA ASP A 24 -4.00 -12.33 15.17
C ASP A 24 -2.65 -12.14 14.46
N TRP A 25 -2.46 -10.99 13.80
CA TRP A 25 -1.25 -10.61 13.09
C TRP A 25 -0.37 -9.61 13.82
N TYR A 26 -0.81 -9.06 14.96
CA TYR A 26 -0.02 -8.08 15.72
C TYR A 26 1.36 -8.65 16.13
N ASP A 27 1.41 -9.91 16.53
CA ASP A 27 2.65 -10.58 16.97
C ASP A 27 3.40 -11.31 15.84
N ARG A 28 2.80 -11.42 14.65
CA ARG A 28 3.28 -12.26 13.53
C ARG A 28 3.80 -11.47 12.34
N GLU A 29 3.40 -10.22 12.22
CA GLU A 29 3.86 -9.40 11.12
C GLU A 29 5.36 -9.09 11.32
N PRO A 30 6.22 -9.42 10.34
CA PRO A 30 7.59 -8.97 10.37
C PRO A 30 7.58 -7.43 10.30
N GLN A 31 7.75 -6.80 11.46
CA GLN A 31 7.78 -5.35 11.71
C GLN A 31 6.44 -4.66 12.01
N GLY A 32 5.35 -5.40 12.25
CA GLY A 32 4.09 -4.86 12.80
C GLY A 32 3.48 -3.69 12.01
N GLU A 33 2.46 -3.05 12.60
CA GLU A 33 1.68 -1.86 12.16
C GLU A 33 2.44 -0.84 11.28
N SER A 34 3.77 -0.77 11.43
CA SER A 34 4.72 -0.14 10.51
C SER A 34 4.46 -0.40 9.02
N LEU A 35 4.15 -1.62 8.57
CA LEU A 35 4.02 -1.91 7.13
C LEU A 35 2.79 -1.20 6.53
N ALA A 36 1.62 -1.40 7.14
CA ALA A 36 0.37 -0.78 6.72
C ALA A 36 0.44 0.74 6.79
N THR A 37 0.94 1.30 7.91
CA THR A 37 1.10 2.74 8.08
C THR A 37 2.09 3.32 7.07
N THR A 38 3.22 2.64 6.81
CA THR A 38 4.22 3.11 5.83
C THR A 38 3.63 3.15 4.42
N LEU A 39 2.93 2.10 4.01
CA LEU A 39 2.34 2.02 2.67
C LEU A 39 1.21 3.03 2.52
N ALA A 40 0.33 3.18 3.51
CA ALA A 40 -0.70 4.23 3.52
C ALA A 40 -0.09 5.64 3.46
N GLY A 41 1.00 5.89 4.22
CA GLY A 41 1.72 7.15 4.17
C GLY A 41 2.35 7.44 2.80
N CYS A 42 2.94 6.42 2.15
CA CYS A 42 3.44 6.54 0.78
C CYS A 42 2.32 6.82 -0.21
N THR A 43 1.14 6.20 -0.04
CA THR A 43 -0.04 6.47 -0.87
C THR A 43 -0.51 7.92 -0.72
N VAL A 44 -0.61 8.45 0.50
CA VAL A 44 -0.95 9.86 0.74
C VAL A 44 0.05 10.78 0.04
N ALA A 45 1.35 10.55 0.25
CA ALA A 45 2.39 11.35 -0.41
C ALA A 45 2.32 11.28 -1.95
N THR A 46 1.96 10.10 -2.49
CA THR A 46 1.76 9.90 -3.94
C THR A 46 0.58 10.70 -4.47
N LEU A 47 -0.51 10.82 -3.69
CA LEU A 47 -1.66 11.64 -4.06
C LEU A 47 -1.29 13.13 -4.07
N ASP A 48 -0.45 13.58 -3.14
CA ASP A 48 0.00 14.98 -3.02
C ASP A 48 1.01 15.39 -4.11
N GLY A 49 1.88 14.48 -4.56
CA GLY A 49 2.87 14.80 -5.59
C GLY A 49 3.71 13.59 -6.02
N PRO A 50 4.71 13.80 -6.90
CA PRO A 50 5.76 12.81 -7.12
C PRO A 50 6.52 12.55 -5.82
N LEU A 51 6.82 11.28 -5.54
CA LEU A 51 7.59 10.88 -4.37
C LEU A 51 9.07 11.29 -4.51
N ASP A 52 9.70 11.61 -3.39
CA ASP A 52 11.16 11.66 -3.34
C ASP A 52 11.78 10.25 -3.41
N ALA A 53 13.09 10.18 -3.64
CA ALA A 53 13.79 8.91 -3.80
C ALA A 53 13.68 7.99 -2.58
N ARG A 54 13.60 8.55 -1.37
CA ARG A 54 13.51 7.78 -0.13
C ARG A 54 12.12 7.15 0.01
N HIS A 55 11.06 7.91 -0.23
CA HIS A 55 9.68 7.43 -0.19
C HIS A 55 9.43 6.38 -1.27
N ARG A 56 9.95 6.59 -2.48
CA ARG A 56 9.86 5.62 -3.58
C ARG A 56 10.55 4.29 -3.25
N GLU A 57 11.75 4.34 -2.69
CA GLU A 57 12.47 3.13 -2.27
C GLU A 57 11.76 2.40 -1.13
N HIS A 58 11.23 3.15 -0.14
CA HIS A 58 10.42 2.57 0.93
C HIS A 58 9.17 1.88 0.37
N LEU A 59 8.40 2.53 -0.50
CA LEU A 59 7.22 1.95 -1.15
C LEU A 59 7.56 0.63 -1.84
N ARG A 60 8.61 0.61 -2.67
CA ARG A 60 9.05 -0.59 -3.40
C ARG A 60 9.43 -1.74 -2.49
N ARG A 61 10.27 -1.48 -1.47
CA ARG A 61 10.71 -2.52 -0.52
C ARG A 61 9.53 -3.09 0.27
N ARG A 62 8.63 -2.22 0.74
CA ARG A 62 7.46 -2.62 1.53
C ARG A 62 6.44 -3.37 0.70
N ARG A 63 6.22 -2.97 -0.55
CA ARG A 63 5.37 -3.70 -1.51
C ARG A 63 5.92 -5.11 -1.78
N ALA A 64 7.23 -5.23 -1.97
CA ALA A 64 7.87 -6.54 -2.20
C ALA A 64 7.72 -7.47 -0.99
N LEU A 65 7.99 -6.96 0.22
CA LEU A 65 7.78 -7.71 1.46
C LEU A 65 6.31 -8.15 1.62
N LEU A 66 5.38 -7.26 1.30
CA LEU A 66 3.95 -7.57 1.37
C LEU A 66 3.57 -8.68 0.38
N ALA A 67 4.12 -8.68 -0.84
CA ALA A 67 3.89 -9.75 -1.81
C ALA A 67 4.37 -11.12 -1.29
N GLU A 68 5.50 -11.15 -0.59
CA GLU A 68 6.04 -12.36 0.05
C GLU A 68 5.19 -12.83 1.25
N LEU A 69 4.49 -11.90 1.92
CA LEU A 69 3.62 -12.20 3.06
C LEU A 69 2.26 -12.80 2.65
N LEU A 70 1.76 -12.47 1.46
CA LEU A 70 0.41 -12.87 1.01
C LEU A 70 0.12 -14.39 1.15
N PRO A 71 1.03 -15.31 0.82
CA PRO A 71 0.78 -16.74 1.03
C PRO A 71 0.62 -17.13 2.51
N ALA A 72 1.30 -16.44 3.42
CA ALA A 72 1.25 -16.74 4.86
C ALA A 72 -0.08 -16.32 5.50
N VAL A 73 -0.76 -15.32 4.93
CA VAL A 73 -2.07 -14.84 5.40
C VAL A 73 -3.23 -15.62 4.79
N ALA A 74 -3.00 -16.43 3.76
CA ALA A 74 -4.04 -17.05 2.93
C ALA A 74 -5.03 -17.96 3.68
N ALA A 75 -4.63 -18.49 4.85
CA ALA A 75 -5.49 -19.32 5.69
C ALA A 75 -6.52 -18.52 6.51
N ASP A 76 -6.30 -17.21 6.69
CA ASP A 76 -7.18 -16.30 7.38
C ASP A 76 -7.87 -15.38 6.36
N THR A 77 -9.18 -15.58 6.17
CA THR A 77 -9.97 -14.83 5.18
C THR A 77 -9.94 -13.31 5.44
N TYR A 78 -9.96 -12.89 6.70
CA TYR A 78 -9.97 -11.46 7.02
C TYR A 78 -8.59 -10.85 6.79
N ALA A 79 -7.54 -11.49 7.31
CA ALA A 79 -6.17 -11.03 7.08
C ALA A 79 -5.83 -11.02 5.59
N THR A 80 -6.23 -12.04 4.85
CA THR A 80 -6.08 -12.08 3.39
C THR A 80 -6.73 -10.87 2.75
N GLY A 81 -7.99 -10.56 3.09
CA GLY A 81 -8.69 -9.39 2.56
C GLY A 81 -7.95 -8.08 2.86
N TYR A 82 -7.50 -7.91 4.10
CA TYR A 82 -6.74 -6.75 4.55
C TYR A 82 -5.42 -6.57 3.77
N PHE A 83 -4.58 -7.60 3.74
CA PHE A 83 -3.26 -7.52 3.11
C PHE A 83 -3.34 -7.46 1.58
N VAL A 84 -4.35 -8.07 0.96
CA VAL A 84 -4.61 -7.91 -0.49
C VAL A 84 -5.06 -6.49 -0.82
N ALA A 85 -5.93 -5.88 -0.01
CA ALA A 85 -6.33 -4.48 -0.20
C ALA A 85 -5.11 -3.54 -0.09
N LEU A 86 -4.29 -3.73 0.94
CA LEU A 86 -3.04 -2.99 1.11
C LEU A 86 -2.08 -3.17 -0.08
N TYR A 87 -1.95 -4.39 -0.60
CA TYR A 87 -1.07 -4.69 -1.73
C TYR A 87 -1.54 -3.99 -3.01
N ARG A 88 -2.85 -4.05 -3.31
CA ARG A 88 -3.43 -3.37 -4.47
C ARG A 88 -3.24 -1.86 -4.40
N MET A 89 -3.46 -1.27 -3.23
CA MET A 89 -3.22 0.15 -2.99
C MET A 89 -1.75 0.51 -3.24
N ALA A 90 -0.80 -0.28 -2.70
CA ALA A 90 0.64 -0.05 -2.87
C ALA A 90 1.10 -0.18 -4.33
N VAL A 91 0.57 -1.15 -5.08
CA VAL A 91 0.83 -1.30 -6.53
C VAL A 91 0.37 -0.06 -7.28
N LEU A 92 -0.87 0.39 -7.04
CA LEU A 92 -1.41 1.55 -7.72
C LEU A 92 -0.67 2.84 -7.34
N ALA A 93 -0.23 2.99 -6.09
CA ALA A 93 0.61 4.11 -5.68
C ALA A 93 1.92 4.16 -6.48
N GLU A 94 2.60 3.03 -6.66
CA GLU A 94 3.83 2.98 -7.46
C GLU A 94 3.56 3.34 -8.93
N GLU A 95 2.48 2.83 -9.53
CA GLU A 95 2.09 3.17 -10.91
C GLU A 95 1.77 4.67 -11.09
N VAL A 96 1.07 5.27 -10.13
CA VAL A 96 0.73 6.70 -10.15
C VAL A 96 2.00 7.54 -10.01
N ASP A 97 2.89 7.20 -9.07
CA ASP A 97 4.15 7.90 -8.88
C ASP A 97 5.05 7.83 -10.12
N ASP A 98 5.23 6.64 -10.70
CA ASP A 98 6.03 6.44 -11.92
C ASP A 98 5.49 7.27 -13.09
N ARG A 99 4.16 7.38 -13.22
CA ARG A 99 3.53 8.23 -14.26
C ARG A 99 3.68 9.72 -13.97
N ARG A 100 3.56 10.15 -12.71
CA ARG A 100 3.80 11.55 -12.32
C ARG A 100 5.24 11.96 -12.59
N ALA A 101 6.21 11.09 -12.31
CA ALA A 101 7.63 11.33 -12.58
C ALA A 101 7.99 11.45 -14.07
N GLN A 102 7.15 10.93 -14.98
CA GLN A 102 7.35 11.06 -16.43
C GLN A 102 6.80 12.37 -17.01
N VAL A 103 5.94 13.07 -16.26
CA VAL A 103 5.24 14.30 -16.70
C VAL A 103 5.77 15.55 -16.00
N ALA A 104 6.54 15.38 -14.91
CA ALA A 104 7.24 16.45 -14.18
C ALA A 104 8.58 16.83 -14.83
#